data_AF-A0A3A0CII3-F1
#
_entry.id   AF-A0A3A0CII3-F1
#
_cell.length_a   1.000
_cell.length_b   1.000
_cell.length_c   1.000
_cell.angle_alpha   90.00
_cell.angle_beta   90.00
_cell.angle_gamma   90.00
#
_symmetry.space_group_name_H-M   'P 1'
#
loop_
_entity.id
_entity.type
_entity.pdbx_description
1 polymer ?
#
loop_
_entity_poly.entity_id
_entity_poly.type
_entity_poly.pdbx_seq_one_letter_code
_entity_poly.pdbx_strand_id
1 'polypeptide(L)' 'MTAPATIPADLWRRAADGLIGKQPESDRPELIYMFGERAGIMEYDGGLPRVEAEKLAYRELLAYVETTARTWTMA' A
#
# COMPACT_ATOMS: atom_id res chain seq x y z
N MET A 1 -19.30 -21.56 17.45
CA MET A 1 -18.89 -20.13 17.47
C MET A 1 -17.54 -20.04 16.77
N THR A 2 -17.51 -19.54 15.54
CA THR A 2 -16.26 -19.37 14.79
C THR A 2 -15.54 -18.15 15.35
N ALA A 3 -14.29 -18.30 15.81
CA ALA A 3 -13.49 -17.16 16.25
C ALA A 3 -13.41 -16.11 15.12
N PRO A 4 -13.45 -14.80 15.41
CA PRO A 4 -13.25 -13.79 14.39
C PRO A 4 -11.88 -14.02 13.74
N ALA A 5 -11.83 -14.02 12.41
CA ALA A 5 -10.58 -14.20 11.68
C ALA A 5 -9.61 -13.07 12.07
N THR A 6 -8.56 -13.40 12.81
CA THR A 6 -7.48 -12.45 13.11
C THR A 6 -6.79 -12.08 11.81
N ILE A 7 -6.89 -10.81 11.41
CA ILE A 7 -6.18 -10.30 10.25
C ILE A 7 -4.67 -10.32 10.58
N PRO A 8 -3.82 -10.95 9.74
CA PRO A 8 -2.38 -10.90 9.94
C PRO A 8 -1.88 -9.46 9.96
N ALA A 9 -0.99 -9.13 10.90
CA ALA A 9 -0.49 -7.77 11.07
C ALA A 9 0.25 -7.22 9.84
N ASP A 10 0.76 -8.10 8.98
CA ASP A 10 1.52 -7.78 7.78
C ASP A 10 0.73 -8.03 6.49
N LEU A 11 -0.60 -8.24 6.56
CA LEU A 11 -1.45 -8.49 5.40
C LEU A 11 -1.27 -7.41 4.32
N TRP A 12 -1.35 -6.15 4.74
CA TRP A 12 -1.32 -5.01 3.82
C TRP A 12 0.09 -4.73 3.29
N ARG A 13 1.13 -4.94 4.11
CA ARG A 13 2.51 -4.98 3.63
C ARG A 13 2.70 -5.99 2.51
N ARG A 14 2.28 -7.24 2.69
CA ARG A 14 2.40 -8.29 1.66
C ARG A 14 1.62 -7.95 0.39
N ALA A 15 0.43 -7.36 0.54
CA ALA A 15 -0.36 -6.91 -0.59
C ALA A 15 0.32 -5.77 -1.36
N ALA A 16 0.93 -4.81 -0.66
CA ALA A 16 1.70 -3.73 -1.25
C ALA A 16 2.93 -4.26 -1.99
N ASP A 17 3.72 -5.14 -1.37
CA ASP A 17 4.90 -5.75 -1.99
C ASP A 17 4.52 -6.52 -3.27
N GLY A 18 3.40 -7.26 -3.25
CA GLY A 18 2.87 -7.95 -4.42
C GLY A 18 2.37 -7.02 -5.53
N LEU A 19 1.85 -5.84 -5.19
CA LEU A 19 1.45 -4.82 -6.17
C LEU A 19 2.68 -4.13 -6.77
N ILE A 20 3.65 -3.75 -5.94
CA ILE A 20 4.91 -3.09 -6.31
C ILE A 20 5.75 -4.02 -7.19
N GLY A 21 5.84 -5.30 -6.83
CA GLY A 21 6.61 -6.29 -7.61
C GLY A 21 6.12 -6.47 -9.05
N LYS A 22 4.88 -6.06 -9.37
CA LYS A 22 4.33 -6.09 -10.73
C LYS A 22 4.66 -4.84 -11.55
N GLN A 23 5.18 -3.79 -10.92
CA GLN A 23 5.53 -2.53 -11.59
C GLN A 23 6.95 -2.59 -12.18
N PRO A 24 7.28 -1.71 -13.13
CA PRO A 24 8.64 -1.56 -13.67
C PRO A 24 9.67 -1.37 -12.57
N GLU A 25 10.85 -1.97 -12.71
CA GLU A 25 11.89 -1.92 -11.68
C GLU A 25 12.34 -0.50 -11.34
N SER A 26 12.29 0.42 -12.31
CA SER A 26 12.57 1.84 -12.12
C SER A 26 11.64 2.52 -11.12
N ASP A 27 10.39 2.06 -11.03
CA ASP A 27 9.34 2.72 -10.28
C ASP A 27 9.19 2.13 -8.87
N ARG A 28 9.69 0.91 -8.64
CA ARG A 28 9.56 0.20 -7.36
C ARG A 28 10.10 0.99 -6.17
N PRO A 29 11.30 1.62 -6.22
CA PRO A 29 11.82 2.38 -5.08
C PRO A 29 10.88 3.50 -4.63
N GLU A 30 10.30 4.23 -5.60
CA GLU A 30 9.36 5.31 -5.33
C GLU A 30 8.06 4.78 -4.70
N LEU A 31 7.53 3.68 -5.22
CA LEU A 31 6.30 3.07 -4.68
C LEU A 31 6.50 2.48 -3.27
N ILE A 32 7.68 1.92 -2.99
CA ILE A 32 8.06 1.46 -1.64
C ILE A 32 8.10 2.65 -0.69
N TYR A 33 8.74 3.75 -1.11
CA TYR A 33 8.83 4.97 -0.32
C TYR A 33 7.44 5.54 -0.04
N MET A 34 6.60 5.73 -1.06
CA MET A 34 5.26 6.27 -0.93
C MET A 34 4.39 5.45 0.04
N PHE A 35 4.39 4.11 -0.07
CA PHE A 35 3.67 3.26 0.86
C PHE A 35 4.18 3.39 2.29
N GLY A 36 5.52 3.37 2.47
CA GLY A 36 6.17 3.48 3.76
C GLY A 36 5.86 4.81 4.46
N GLU A 37 6.02 5.92 3.75
CA GLU A 37 5.69 7.28 4.21
C GLU A 37 4.22 7.39 4.60
N ARG A 38 3.29 7.00 3.73
CA ARG A 38 1.85 7.11 4.04
C ARG A 38 1.45 6.30 5.26
N ALA A 39 1.94 5.06 5.36
CA ALA A 39 1.71 4.25 6.54
C ALA A 39 2.32 4.88 7.80
N GLY A 40 3.53 5.45 7.70
CA GLY A 40 4.18 6.15 8.80
C GLY A 40 3.40 7.37 9.28
N ILE A 41 3.00 8.25 8.36
CA ILE A 41 2.20 9.45 8.67
C ILE A 41 0.88 9.06 9.36
N MET A 42 0.16 8.08 8.80
CA MET A 42 -1.12 7.65 9.37
C MET A 42 -0.98 6.99 10.74
N GLU A 43 0.13 6.29 10.99
CA GLU A 43 0.43 5.66 12.28
C GLU A 43 0.84 6.71 13.33
N TYR A 44 1.84 7.53 13.04
CA TYR A 44 2.45 8.43 14.02
C TYR A 44 1.70 9.75 14.15
N ASP A 45 1.31 10.37 13.05
CA ASP A 45 0.58 11.64 13.07
C ASP A 45 -0.93 11.42 13.19
N GLY A 46 -1.44 10.36 12.57
CA GLY A 46 -2.85 9.99 12.59
C GLY A 46 -3.28 9.14 13.80
N GLY A 47 -2.32 8.59 14.57
CA GLY A 47 -2.59 7.76 15.74
C GLY A 47 -3.27 6.42 15.42
N LEU A 48 -3.22 5.96 14.16
CA LEU A 48 -3.85 4.71 13.75
C LEU A 48 -2.98 3.50 14.13
N PRO A 49 -3.58 2.35 14.49
CA PRO A 49 -2.85 1.10 14.55
C PRO A 49 -2.15 0.80 13.22
N ARG A 50 -0.93 0.26 13.27
CA ARG A 50 -0.12 -0.06 12.08
C ARG A 50 -0.91 -0.75 10.97
N VAL A 51 -1.73 -1.74 11.31
CA VAL A 51 -2.53 -2.51 10.34
C VAL A 51 -3.54 -1.62 9.60
N GLU A 52 -4.18 -0.68 10.28
CA GLU A 52 -5.14 0.24 9.64
C GLU A 52 -4.42 1.34 8.86
N ALA A 53 -3.25 1.81 9.33
CA ALA A 53 -2.41 2.74 8.59
C ALA A 53 -1.92 2.13 7.26
N GLU A 54 -1.42 0.89 7.29
CA GLU A 54 -0.99 0.18 6.07
C GLU A 54 -2.15 -0.11 5.12
N LYS A 55 -3.35 -0.40 5.64
CA LYS A 55 -4.55 -0.57 4.82
C LYS A 55 -4.90 0.68 4.02
N LEU A 56 -4.84 1.85 4.66
CA LEU A 56 -5.13 3.13 4.01
C LEU A 56 -4.02 3.50 3.02
N ALA A 57 -2.75 3.33 3.41
CA ALA A 57 -1.61 3.53 2.52
C ALA A 57 -1.67 2.61 1.28
N TYR A 58 -2.09 1.35 1.44
CA TYR A 58 -2.28 0.43 0.32
C TYR A 58 -3.38 0.91 -0.63
N ARG A 59 -4.49 1.46 -0.11
CA ARG A 59 -5.56 2.02 -0.96
C ARG A 59 -5.07 3.21 -1.78
N GLU A 60 -4.26 4.09 -1.19
CA GLU A 60 -3.66 5.21 -1.92
C GLU A 60 -2.67 4.73 -2.98
N LEU A 61 -1.81 3.77 -2.63
CA LEU A 61 -0.88 3.14 -3.56
C LEU A 61 -1.60 2.50 -4.76
N LEU A 62 -2.69 1.77 -4.51
CA LEU A 62 -3.49 1.15 -5.56
C LEU A 62 -4.08 2.20 -6.51
N ALA A 63 -4.67 3.26 -5.96
CA ALA A 63 -5.24 4.34 -6.76
C ALA A 63 -4.17 5.06 -7.60
N TYR A 64 -2.98 5.28 -7.04
CA TYR A 64 -1.84 5.87 -7.75
C TYR A 64 -1.39 4.99 -8.92
N VAL A 65 -1.20 3.69 -8.69
CA VAL A 65 -0.80 2.74 -9.74
C VAL A 65 -1.86 2.64 -10.84
N GLU A 66 -3.15 2.60 -10.49
CA GLU A 66 -4.25 2.53 -11.47
C GLU A 66 -4.35 3.80 -12.34
N THR A 67 -4.08 4.97 -11.75
CA THR A 67 -4.09 6.24 -12.48
C THR A 67 -2.87 6.41 -13.37
N THR A 68 -1.67 6.08 -12.88
CA THR A 68 -0.46 6.14 -13.71
C THR A 68 -0.48 5.11 -14.84
N ALA A 69 -0.92 3.88 -14.60
CA ALA A 69 -1.06 2.86 -15.65
C ALA A 69 -1.95 3.33 -16.83
N ARG A 70 -2.99 4.13 -16.54
CA ARG A 70 -3.90 4.70 -17.56
C ARG A 70 -3.23 5.78 -18.41
N THR A 71 -2.29 6.54 -17.85
CA THR A 71 -1.55 7.59 -18.56
C THR A 71 -0.60 7.01 -19.60
N TRP A 72 -0.02 5.83 -19.34
CA TRP A 72 0.90 5.16 -20.27
C TRP A 72 0.22 4.44 -21.45
N THR A 73 -1.09 4.22 -21.42
CA THR A 73 -1.82 3.56 -22.53
C THR A 73 -2.26 4.52 -23.63
N MET A 74 -2.11 5.84 -23.42
CA MET A 74 -2.53 6.88 -24.38
C MET A 74 -1.37 7.69 -24.97
N ALA A 75 -0.13 7.32 -24.68
CA ALA A 75 1.08 7.88 -25.31
C ALA A 75 1.60 6.92 -26.39
#